data_AF-A0A7X4A0V8-F1
#
_entry.id   AF-A0A7X4A0V8-F1
#
_cell.length_a   1.000
_cell.length_b   1.000
_cell.length_c   1.000
_cell.angle_alpha   90.00
_cell.angle_beta   90.00
_cell.angle_gamma   90.00
#
_symmetry.space_group_name_H-M   'P 1'
#
loop_
_entity.id
_entity.type
_entity.pdbx_description
1 polymer ?
#
loop_
_entity_poly.entity_id
_entity_poly.type
_entity_poly.pdbx_seq_one_letter_code
_entity_poly.pdbx_strand_id
1 'polypeptide(L)'
;RSAQAKKFDTNLRFGRLGAEVILVPTANMMPFVNVNQILVPARAMENAVTIVYANYCGTSGGLEYVGLSAIHGPDGYPLGAKGIGEGLAVAELPDGWSERGIPLSSQNDDLRHP
;
A
#
# COMPACT_ATOMS: atom_id res chain seq x y z
N ARG A 1 2.27 20.71 2.31
CA ARG A 1 2.41 20.07 3.65
C ARG A 1 1.15 19.35 4.16
N SER A 2 0.09 19.09 3.37
CA SER A 2 -1.14 18.46 3.95
C SER A 2 -1.95 17.52 3.04
N ALA A 3 -1.47 17.15 1.84
CA ALA A 3 -2.22 16.24 0.96
C ALA A 3 -1.95 14.74 1.24
N GLN A 4 -0.76 14.38 1.71
CA GLN A 4 -0.37 12.98 1.91
C GLN A 4 -1.04 12.36 3.14
N ALA A 5 -0.90 12.99 4.33
CA ALA A 5 -1.42 12.42 5.58
C ALA A 5 -2.93 12.13 5.55
N LYS A 6 -3.74 12.98 4.88
CA LYS A 6 -5.20 12.80 4.80
C LYS A 6 -5.65 11.58 3.99
N LYS A 7 -4.84 11.08 3.05
CA LYS A 7 -5.17 9.89 2.24
C LYS A 7 -4.91 8.57 2.98
N PHE A 8 -4.03 8.56 4.00
CA PHE A 8 -3.57 7.31 4.64
C PHE A 8 -4.45 6.85 5.81
N ASP A 9 -5.12 7.76 6.52
CA ASP A 9 -6.13 7.42 7.55
C ASP A 9 -7.33 6.65 6.98
N THR A 10 -7.54 6.71 5.66
CA THR A 10 -8.68 6.06 5.00
C THR A 10 -8.47 4.55 4.84
N ASN A 11 -7.24 4.06 4.73
CA ASN A 11 -6.97 2.63 4.55
C ASN A 11 -7.42 1.79 5.77
N LEU A 12 -7.18 2.31 6.98
CA LEU A 12 -7.67 1.71 8.22
C LEU A 12 -9.21 1.63 8.24
N ARG A 13 -9.88 2.68 7.75
CA ARG A 13 -11.34 2.70 7.68
C ARG A 13 -11.86 1.66 6.69
N PHE A 14 -11.23 1.50 5.53
CA PHE A 14 -11.70 0.55 4.53
C PHE A 14 -11.47 -0.90 4.93
N GLY A 15 -10.34 -1.24 5.55
CA GLY A 15 -10.12 -2.58 6.11
C GLY A 15 -11.21 -2.94 7.13
N ARG A 16 -11.56 -2.00 8.02
CA ARG A 16 -12.66 -2.16 8.98
C ARG A 16 -14.06 -2.26 8.35
N LEU A 17 -14.21 -1.84 7.10
CA LEU A 17 -15.44 -1.98 6.33
C LEU A 17 -15.46 -3.25 5.46
N GLY A 18 -14.47 -4.14 5.61
CA GLY A 18 -14.38 -5.42 4.90
C GLY A 18 -13.70 -5.34 3.53
N ALA A 19 -12.96 -4.27 3.23
CA ALA A 19 -12.17 -4.22 2.01
C ALA A 19 -10.98 -5.17 2.09
N GLU A 20 -10.87 -6.10 1.16
CA GLU A 20 -9.73 -7.03 1.04
C GLU A 20 -8.61 -6.46 0.15
N VAL A 21 -8.97 -5.54 -0.75
CA VAL A 21 -8.04 -4.89 -1.69
C VAL A 21 -8.28 -3.38 -1.71
N ILE A 22 -7.19 -2.60 -1.62
CA ILE A 22 -7.21 -1.14 -1.68
C ILE A 22 -6.36 -0.66 -2.87
N LEU A 23 -6.98 0.10 -3.77
CA LEU A 23 -6.30 0.71 -4.92
C LEU A 23 -5.87 2.14 -4.58
N VAL A 24 -4.58 2.45 -4.76
CA VAL A 24 -3.99 3.74 -4.38
C VAL A 24 -3.30 4.38 -5.59
N PRO A 25 -4.05 5.07 -6.47
CA PRO A 25 -3.47 5.91 -7.50
C PRO A 25 -2.90 7.19 -6.88
N THR A 26 -1.63 7.47 -7.14
CA THR A 26 -0.87 8.51 -6.44
C THR A 26 0.27 9.09 -7.27
N ALA A 27 0.80 10.21 -6.77
CA ALA A 27 1.93 10.92 -7.35
C ALA A 27 2.80 11.44 -6.19
N ASN A 28 3.48 10.52 -5.51
CA ASN A 28 4.40 10.78 -4.43
C ASN A 28 5.77 11.19 -4.99
N MET A 29 6.26 12.33 -4.50
CA MET A 29 7.48 12.97 -4.95
C MET A 29 8.62 12.85 -3.95
N MET A 30 9.84 13.10 -4.43
CA MET A 30 11.01 13.23 -3.56
C MET A 30 10.78 14.33 -2.50
N PRO A 31 11.34 14.18 -1.28
CA PRO A 31 12.17 13.07 -0.80
C PRO A 31 11.40 11.96 -0.08
N PHE A 32 10.06 11.87 -0.23
CA PHE A 32 9.19 11.03 0.60
C PHE A 32 9.18 9.55 0.19
N VAL A 33 10.35 8.98 -0.10
CA VAL A 33 10.54 7.59 -0.57
C VAL A 33 10.00 6.57 0.43
N ASN A 34 10.17 6.85 1.72
CA ASN A 34 9.79 6.00 2.86
C ASN A 34 8.30 5.67 2.88
N VAL A 35 7.45 6.49 2.25
CA VAL A 35 6.01 6.20 2.13
C VAL A 35 5.81 4.91 1.34
N ASN A 36 6.46 4.78 0.18
CA ASN A 36 6.36 3.62 -0.69
C ASN A 36 7.02 2.39 -0.05
N GLN A 37 8.19 2.59 0.58
CA GLN A 37 9.03 1.47 1.04
C GLN A 37 8.69 0.95 2.43
N ILE A 38 8.11 1.78 3.30
CA ILE A 38 7.89 1.44 4.72
C ILE A 38 6.41 1.58 5.06
N LEU A 39 5.81 2.74 4.82
CA LEU A 39 4.47 3.02 5.31
C LEU A 39 3.42 2.16 4.60
N VAL A 40 3.46 2.10 3.27
CA VAL A 40 2.52 1.32 2.46
C VAL A 40 2.53 -0.17 2.84
N PRO A 41 3.67 -0.88 2.86
CA PRO A 41 3.69 -2.29 3.25
C PRO A 41 3.24 -2.49 4.70
N ALA A 42 3.63 -1.62 5.63
CA ALA A 42 3.19 -1.70 7.01
C ALA A 42 1.66 -1.58 7.14
N ARG A 43 1.01 -0.75 6.31
CA ARG A 43 -0.45 -0.60 6.33
C ARG A 43 -1.18 -1.78 5.71
N ALA A 44 -0.62 -2.40 4.67
CA ALA A 44 -1.15 -3.64 4.13
C ALA A 44 -1.19 -4.72 5.23
N MET A 45 -0.05 -4.90 5.91
CA MET A 45 0.12 -5.84 7.02
C MET A 45 -0.80 -5.54 8.22
N GLU A 46 -0.80 -4.30 8.71
CA GLU A 46 -1.58 -3.90 9.90
C GLU A 46 -3.08 -4.16 9.73
N ASN A 47 -3.59 -3.95 8.51
CA ASN A 47 -5.01 -4.04 8.21
C ASN A 47 -5.42 -5.37 7.57
N ALA A 48 -4.47 -6.29 7.37
CA ALA A 48 -4.69 -7.57 6.67
C ALA A 48 -5.35 -7.38 5.29
N VAL A 49 -4.88 -6.40 4.51
CA VAL A 49 -5.41 -6.07 3.17
C VAL A 49 -4.32 -6.05 2.12
N THR A 50 -4.68 -6.37 0.88
CA THR A 50 -3.79 -6.11 -0.27
C THR A 50 -3.83 -4.63 -0.65
N ILE A 51 -2.68 -4.01 -0.87
CA ILE A 51 -2.58 -2.63 -1.39
C ILE A 51 -1.93 -2.63 -2.77
N VAL A 52 -2.64 -2.08 -3.77
CA VAL A 52 -2.11 -1.79 -5.10
C VAL A 52 -1.72 -0.31 -5.16
N TYR A 53 -0.44 -0.02 -4.99
CA TYR A 53 0.10 1.33 -4.99
C TYR A 53 0.64 1.70 -6.37
N ALA A 54 -0.15 2.47 -7.13
CA ALA A 54 0.20 2.92 -8.48
C ALA A 54 0.67 4.37 -8.44
N ASN A 55 1.99 4.57 -8.44
CA ASN A 55 2.62 5.86 -8.29
C ASN A 55 3.17 6.40 -9.61
N TYR A 56 2.98 7.71 -9.83
CA TYR A 56 3.60 8.41 -10.95
C TYR A 56 5.14 8.39 -10.82
N CYS A 57 5.83 8.42 -11.97
CA CYS A 57 7.29 8.41 -12.06
C CYS A 57 7.79 9.49 -13.02
N GLY A 58 9.06 9.86 -12.90
CA GLY A 58 9.68 10.88 -13.74
C GLY A 58 9.43 12.29 -13.22
N THR A 59 9.49 13.29 -14.09
CA THR A 59 9.38 14.69 -13.70
C THR A 59 8.15 15.35 -14.33
N SER A 60 7.45 16.17 -13.55
CA SER A 60 6.35 17.01 -14.05
C SER A 60 6.17 18.22 -13.15
N GLY A 61 5.95 19.39 -13.74
CA GLY A 61 5.71 20.63 -12.99
C GLY A 61 6.84 21.02 -12.02
N GLY A 62 8.09 20.66 -12.34
CA GLY A 62 9.25 20.92 -11.47
C GLY A 62 9.38 19.97 -10.26
N LEU A 63 8.56 18.93 -10.19
CA LEU A 63 8.63 17.89 -9.17
C LEU A 63 9.23 16.61 -9.75
N GLU A 64 10.01 15.89 -8.94
CA GLU A 64 10.54 14.56 -9.24
C GLU A 64 9.73 13.51 -8.47
N TYR A 65 9.10 12.60 -9.21
CA TYR A 65 8.24 11.56 -8.67
C TYR A 65 9.00 10.26 -8.50
N VAL A 66 8.78 9.64 -7.34
CA VAL A 66 9.58 8.51 -6.85
C VAL A 66 9.41 7.25 -7.70
N GLY A 67 8.30 7.11 -8.43
CA GLY A 67 7.90 5.81 -8.97
C GLY A 67 7.67 4.83 -7.82
N LEU A 68 8.33 3.68 -7.84
CA LEU A 68 8.20 2.64 -6.79
C LEU A 68 6.76 2.13 -6.63
N SER A 69 6.02 2.01 -7.74
CA SER A 69 4.73 1.33 -7.75
C SER A 69 4.89 -0.12 -7.30
N ALA A 70 3.99 -0.60 -6.46
CA ALA A 70 4.04 -1.96 -5.94
C ALA A 70 2.67 -2.48 -5.51
N ILE A 71 2.51 -3.79 -5.57
CA ILE A 71 1.39 -4.55 -5.02
C ILE A 71 1.91 -5.23 -3.77
N HIS A 72 1.37 -4.89 -2.61
CA HIS A 72 1.70 -5.50 -1.33
C HIS A 72 0.57 -6.41 -0.88
N GLY A 73 0.89 -7.65 -0.55
CA GLY A 73 -0.07 -8.59 0.03
C GLY A 73 -0.46 -8.22 1.46
N PRO A 74 -1.43 -8.94 2.04
CA PRO A 74 -1.93 -8.68 3.39
C PRO A 74 -0.91 -8.96 4.50
N ASP A 75 0.23 -9.55 4.19
CA ASP A 75 1.39 -9.72 5.08
C ASP A 75 2.43 -8.60 4.94
N GLY A 76 2.17 -7.61 4.08
CA GLY A 76 3.05 -6.48 3.78
C GLY A 76 4.15 -6.77 2.76
N TYR A 77 4.34 -8.03 2.33
CA TYR A 77 5.36 -8.34 1.33
C TYR A 77 4.91 -7.97 -0.09
N PRO A 78 5.83 -7.55 -0.96
CA PRO A 78 5.48 -7.26 -2.34
C PRO A 78 5.16 -8.55 -3.11
N LEU A 79 4.00 -8.57 -3.77
CA LEU A 79 3.59 -9.59 -4.73
C LEU A 79 4.06 -9.22 -6.16
N GLY A 80 4.22 -7.93 -6.43
CA GLY A 80 4.78 -7.40 -7.67
C GLY A 80 5.20 -5.96 -7.49
N ALA A 81 6.28 -5.52 -8.14
CA ALA A 81 6.80 -4.17 -7.97
C ALA A 81 7.52 -3.63 -9.21
N LYS A 82 7.56 -2.31 -9.30
CA LYS A 82 8.40 -1.56 -10.22
C LYS A 82 9.33 -0.67 -9.40
N GLY A 83 10.57 -0.50 -9.86
CA GLY A 83 11.47 0.59 -9.45
C GLY A 83 10.98 2.01 -9.84
N ILE A 84 11.91 2.92 -10.05
CA ILE A 84 11.65 4.37 -10.15
C ILE A 84 11.08 4.89 -11.49
N GLY A 85 10.74 4.00 -12.42
CA GLY A 85 10.41 4.41 -13.81
C GLY A 85 9.12 3.78 -14.30
N GLU A 86 8.73 4.12 -15.51
CA GLU A 86 7.50 3.61 -16.13
C GLU A 86 7.54 2.08 -16.26
N GLY A 87 6.39 1.45 -16.08
CA GLY A 87 6.26 0.00 -16.21
C GLY A 87 4.92 -0.52 -15.69
N LEU A 88 4.78 -1.84 -15.76
CA LEU A 88 3.61 -2.59 -15.32
C LEU A 88 4.04 -3.63 -14.28
N ALA A 89 3.30 -3.70 -13.18
CA ALA A 89 3.39 -4.79 -12.20
C ALA A 89 2.06 -5.55 -12.21
N VAL A 90 2.14 -6.87 -12.25
CA VAL A 90 0.98 -7.79 -12.21
C VAL A 90 1.26 -8.81 -11.12
N ALA A 91 0.22 -9.16 -10.36
CA ALA A 91 0.26 -10.20 -9.35
C ALA A 91 -1.07 -10.94 -9.32
N GLU A 92 -1.01 -12.21 -8.93
CA GLU A 92 -2.20 -12.96 -8.51
C GLU A 92 -2.48 -12.63 -7.05
N LEU A 93 -3.76 -12.53 -6.69
CA LEU A 93 -4.14 -12.26 -5.31
C LEU A 93 -4.28 -13.57 -4.56
N PRO A 94 -3.67 -13.70 -3.37
CA PRO A 94 -3.81 -14.91 -2.58
C PRO A 94 -5.23 -15.00 -1.99
N ASP A 95 -5.77 -16.22 -1.95
CA ASP A 95 -7.05 -16.51 -1.30
C ASP A 95 -6.86 -16.51 0.23
N GLY A 96 -6.92 -15.32 0.85
CA GLY A 96 -7.04 -15.15 2.31
C GLY A 96 -5.81 -15.46 3.18
N TRP A 97 -4.70 -15.92 2.60
CA TRP A 97 -3.47 -16.26 3.34
C TRP A 97 -2.25 -15.47 2.86
N SER A 98 -1.27 -15.29 3.75
CA SER A 98 0.09 -14.90 3.36
C SER A 98 0.69 -15.98 2.46
N GLU A 99 1.23 -15.60 1.29
CA GLU A 99 2.02 -16.53 0.45
C GLU A 99 3.19 -17.18 1.21
N ARG A 100 3.60 -16.55 2.32
CA ARG A 100 4.77 -16.92 3.12
C ARG A 100 4.42 -17.61 4.44
N GLY A 101 3.14 -17.92 4.68
CA GLY A 101 2.67 -18.56 5.91
C GLY A 101 2.79 -17.68 7.16
N ILE A 102 2.92 -16.37 6.99
CA ILE A 102 2.93 -15.40 8.09
C ILE A 102 1.47 -15.17 8.54
N PRO A 103 1.15 -15.29 9.84
CA PRO A 103 -0.19 -14.97 10.33
C PRO A 103 -0.57 -13.53 10.01
N LEU A 104 -1.80 -13.32 9.54
CA LEU A 104 -2.34 -11.99 9.30
C LEU A 104 -2.65 -11.28 10.62
N SER A 105 -2.68 -9.95 10.58
CA SER A 105 -3.05 -9.12 11.73
C SER A 105 -4.47 -9.44 12.22
N SER A 106 -4.61 -9.77 13.52
CA SER A 106 -5.90 -9.96 14.20
C SER A 106 -6.47 -8.68 14.80
N GLN A 107 -5.85 -7.52 14.56
CA GLN A 107 -6.21 -6.28 15.25
C GLN A 107 -7.68 -5.88 15.07
N ASN A 108 -8.28 -6.19 13.92
CA ASN A 108 -9.71 -5.96 13.70
C ASN A 108 -10.60 -6.87 14.55
N ASP A 109 -10.18 -8.12 14.79
CA ASP A 109 -10.91 -9.08 15.63
C ASP A 109 -10.79 -8.72 17.12
N ASP A 110 -9.62 -8.21 17.52
CA ASP A 110 -9.32 -7.75 18.88
C ASP A 110 -9.93 -6.37 19.20
N LEU A 111 -10.47 -5.67 18.20
CA LEU A 111 -11.01 -4.33 18.36
C LEU A 111 -12.33 -4.36 19.13
N ARG A 112 -12.26 -3.98 20.41
CA ARG A 112 -13.46 -3.82 21.25
C ARG A 112 -14.23 -2.58 20.82
N HIS A 113 -15.49 -2.77 20.45
CA HIS A 113 -16.43 -1.66 20.29
C HIS A 113 -16.79 -1.09 21.67
N PRO A 114 -16.79 0.25 21.84
CA PRO A 114 -17.22 0.89 23.09
C PRO A 114 -18.70 0.69 23.38
#